data_AF-H8IWH4-F1
#
_entry.id   AF-H8IWH4-F1
#
_cell.length_a   1.000
_cell.length_b   1.000
_cell.length_c   1.000
_cell.angle_alpha   90.00
_cell.angle_beta   90.00
_cell.angle_gamma   90.00
#
_symmetry.space_group_name_H-M   'P 1'
#
loop_
_entity.id
_entity.type
_entity.pdbx_description
1 polymer ?
#
loop_
_entity_poly.entity_id
_entity_poly.type
_entity_poly.pdbx_seq_one_letter_code
_entity_poly.pdbx_strand_id
1 'polypeptide(L)' 'MIAYIDAHRDQFGVELICRVLRAAIPGFLTSRGYRAARTRPPSDREIRDEQLIADLEAVHRQNTRCMGSRRCTRR' A
#
# COMPACT_ATOMS: atom_id res chain seq x y z
N MET A 1 -2.57 -5.85 -0.45
CA MET A 1 -2.36 -7.32 -0.46
C MET A 1 -1.41 -7.78 0.64
N ILE A 2 -0.15 -7.33 0.61
CA ILE A 2 0.88 -7.72 1.58
C ILE A 2 0.50 -7.24 2.99
N ALA A 3 0.00 -6.01 3.12
CA ALA A 3 -0.53 -5.48 4.37
C ALA A 3 -1.63 -6.36 5.01
N TYR A 4 -2.50 -6.99 4.20
CA TYR A 4 -3.52 -7.91 4.72
C TYR A 4 -2.89 -9.19 5.28
N ILE A 5 -1.90 -9.75 4.57
CA ILE A 5 -1.14 -10.91 5.03
C ILE A 5 -0.35 -10.54 6.30
N ASP A 6 0.26 -9.36 6.36
CA ASP A 6 1.02 -8.88 7.51
C ASP A 6 0.15 -8.66 8.75
N ALA A 7 -1.08 -8.20 8.58
CA ALA A 7 -2.00 -8.03 9.71
C ALA A 7 -2.49 -9.37 10.30
N HIS A 8 -2.54 -10.43 9.49
CA HIS A 8 -3.14 -11.72 9.88
C HIS A 8 -2.11 -12.85 10.02
N ARG A 9 -0.83 -12.61 9.70
CA ARG A 9 0.23 -13.63 9.75
C ARG A 9 0.46 -14.20 11.14
N ASP A 10 0.25 -13.40 12.19
CA ASP A 10 0.49 -13.85 13.57
C ASP A 10 -0.66 -14.73 14.09
N GLN A 11 -1.86 -14.64 13.49
CA GLN A 11 -3.03 -15.43 13.86
C GLN A 11 -3.13 -16.75 13.07
N PHE A 12 -2.88 -16.71 11.77
CA PHE A 12 -3.13 -17.84 10.86
C PHE A 12 -1.87 -18.42 10.23
N GLY A 13 -0.75 -17.68 10.26
CA GLY A 13 0.44 -18.03 9.50
C GLY A 13 0.31 -17.71 8.01
N VAL A 14 1.41 -17.30 7.40
CA VAL A 14 1.46 -16.90 5.98
C VAL A 14 1.07 -18.04 5.04
N GLU A 15 1.48 -19.28 5.35
CA GLU A 15 1.20 -20.42 4.47
C GLU A 15 -0.27 -20.76 4.38
N LEU A 16 -1.00 -20.72 5.49
CA LEU A 16 -2.43 -21.01 5.52
C LEU A 16 -3.21 -19.96 4.72
N ILE A 17 -2.92 -18.68 4.97
CA ILE A 17 -3.53 -17.55 4.25
C ILE A 17 -3.28 -17.68 2.75
N CYS A 18 -2.03 -17.87 2.34
CA CYS A 18 -1.69 -17.99 0.93
C CYS A 18 -2.30 -19.25 0.28
N ARG A 19 -2.47 -20.36 1.03
CA ARG A 19 -3.10 -21.59 0.52
C ARG A 19 -4.59 -21.39 0.27
N VAL A 20 -5.32 -20.83 1.23
CA VAL A 20 -6.77 -20.59 1.12
C VAL A 20 -7.05 -19.60 -0.01
N LEU A 21 -6.30 -18.50 -0.07
CA LEU A 21 -6.54 -17.48 -1.07
C LEU A 21 -6.15 -17.91 -2.49
N ARG A 22 -5.20 -18.85 -2.64
CA ARG A 22 -4.93 -19.50 -3.94
C ARG A 22 -6.10 -20.33 -4.45
N ALA A 23 -6.86 -20.96 -3.56
CA ALA A 23 -8.02 -21.74 -3.96
C ALA A 23 -9.19 -20.84 -4.38
N ALA A 24 -9.34 -19.68 -3.72
CA ALA A 24 -10.41 -18.74 -4.00
C ALA A 24 -10.13 -17.80 -5.19
N ILE A 25 -8.85 -17.43 -5.41
CA ILE A 25 -8.45 -16.41 -6.39
C ILE A 25 -7.36 -16.99 -7.31
N PRO A 26 -7.65 -17.22 -8.60
CA PRO A 26 -6.64 -17.63 -9.57
C PRO A 26 -5.52 -16.58 -9.67
N GLY A 27 -4.26 -17.02 -9.71
CA GLY A 27 -3.11 -16.11 -9.79
C GLY A 27 -2.69 -15.47 -8.46
N PHE A 28 -3.25 -15.93 -7.33
CA PHE A 28 -2.91 -15.39 -6.02
C PHE A 28 -1.45 -15.65 -5.61
N LEU A 29 -0.88 -14.69 -4.87
CA LEU A 29 0.50 -14.65 -4.39
C LEU A 29 0.93 -15.91 -3.61
N THR A 30 2.04 -16.54 -4.02
CA THR A 30 2.69 -17.65 -3.29
C THR A 30 3.36 -17.19 -2.00
N SER A 31 3.57 -18.10 -1.04
CA SER A 31 4.33 -17.78 0.18
C SER A 31 5.74 -17.28 -0.18
N ARG A 32 6.33 -17.85 -1.24
CA ARG A 32 7.57 -17.35 -1.86
C ARG A 32 7.41 -15.95 -2.45
N GLY A 33 6.33 -15.71 -3.19
CA GLY A 33 5.98 -14.39 -3.74
C GLY A 33 5.79 -13.33 -2.65
N TYR A 34 5.16 -13.69 -1.52
CA TYR A 34 5.03 -12.83 -0.35
C TYR A 34 6.41 -12.48 0.23
N ARG A 35 7.27 -13.46 0.47
CA ARG A 35 8.64 -13.20 0.98
C ARG A 35 9.42 -12.31 0.03
N ALA A 36 9.38 -12.60 -1.28
CA ALA A 36 10.06 -11.80 -2.29
C ALA A 36 9.54 -10.35 -2.32
N ALA A 37 8.23 -10.16 -2.16
CA ALA A 37 7.65 -8.83 -2.14
C ALA A 37 7.94 -8.07 -0.84
N ARG A 38 8.07 -8.77 0.31
CA ARG A 38 8.47 -8.15 1.59
C ARG A 38 9.95 -7.76 1.64
N THR A 39 10.81 -8.46 0.90
CA THR A 39 12.25 -8.16 0.82
C THR A 39 12.61 -7.17 -0.28
N ARG A 40 11.66 -6.83 -1.16
CA ARG A 40 11.93 -5.89 -2.25
C ARG A 40 12.19 -4.51 -1.65
N PRO A 41 13.27 -3.82 -2.05
CA PRO A 41 13.40 -2.42 -1.75
C PRO A 41 12.23 -1.66 -2.39
N PRO A 42 11.74 -0.59 -1.75
CA PRO A 42 10.70 0.25 -2.32
C PRO A 42 11.17 0.75 -3.68
N SER A 43 10.27 0.69 -4.66
CA SER A 43 10.55 1.21 -6.00
C SER A 43 10.67 2.73 -5.97
N ASP A 44 11.39 3.32 -6.93
CA ASP A 44 11.47 4.79 -7.07
C ASP A 44 10.10 5.47 -7.15
N ARG A 45 9.06 4.74 -7.63
CA ARG A 45 7.68 5.24 -7.64
C ARG A 45 7.09 5.26 -6.24
N GLU A 46 7.22 4.19 -5.46
CA GLU A 46 6.74 4.16 -4.07
C GLU A 46 7.41 5.25 -3.23
N ILE A 47 8.72 5.47 -3.38
CA ILE A 47 9.43 6.53 -2.66
C ILE A 47 8.87 7.92 -3.03
N ARG A 48 8.62 8.17 -4.32
CA ARG A 48 8.02 9.43 -4.77
C ARG A 48 6.59 9.60 -4.29
N ASP A 49 5.81 8.52 -4.29
CA ASP A 49 4.42 8.55 -3.86
C ASP A 49 4.31 8.79 -2.34
N GLU A 50 5.19 8.20 -1.52
CA GLU A 50 5.25 8.48 -0.08
C GLU A 50 5.54 9.96 0.20
N GLN A 51 6.49 10.56 -0.53
CA GLN A 51 6.77 11.99 -0.42
C GLN A 51 5.57 12.84 -0.87
N LEU A 52 4.93 12.46 -1.98
CA LEU A 52 3.76 13.17 -2.51
C LEU A 52 2.56 13.09 -1.55
N ILE A 53 2.35 11.94 -0.90
CA ILE A 53 1.29 11.76 0.09
C ILE A 53 1.55 12.66 1.31
N ALA A 54 2.79 12.71 1.81
CA ALA A 54 3.14 13.59 2.92
C ALA A 54 2.91 15.08 2.59
N ASP A 55 3.28 15.49 1.38
CA ASP A 55 3.05 16.84 0.88
C ASP A 55 1.54 17.14 0.75
N LEU A 56 0.76 16.19 0.23
CA LEU A 56 -0.70 16.30 0.13
C LEU A 56 -1.37 16.40 1.50
N GLU A 57 -0.92 15.63 2.49
CA GLU A 57 -1.43 15.71 3.85
C GLU A 57 -1.10 17.05 4.53
N ALA A 58 0.07 17.62 4.24
CA ALA A 58 0.44 18.95 4.71
C ALA A 58 -0.47 20.03 4.09
N VAL A 59 -0.68 19.96 2.76
CA VAL A 59 -1.62 20.86 2.05
C VAL A 59 -3.04 20.67 2.56
N HIS A 60 -3.48 19.43 2.79
CA HIS A 60 -4.83 19.12 3.27
C HIS A 60 -5.08 19.68 4.67
N ARG A 61 -4.12 19.56 5.59
CA ARG A 61 -4.18 20.19 6.92
C ARG A 61 -4.20 21.71 6.86
N GLN A 62 -3.48 22.30 5.91
CA GLN A 62 -3.51 23.76 5.72
C GLN A 62 -4.82 24.24 5.09
N ASN A 63 -5.52 23.37 4.35
CA ASN A 63 -6.75 23.71 3.62
C ASN A 63 -8.03 23.34 4.38
N THR A 64 -7.99 23.34 5.72
CA THR A 64 -9.15 23.08 6.56
C THR A 64 -10.28 24.08 6.27
N ARG A 65 -11.32 23.60 5.56
CA ARG A 65 -12.69 24.18 5.43
C ARG A 65 -13.04 25.05 4.22
N CYS A 66 -12.33 24.98 3.09
CA CYS A 66 -12.87 25.54 1.84
C CYS A 66 -13.12 24.43 0.81
N MET A 67 -14.34 23.87 0.79
CA MET A 67 -14.85 23.18 -0.39
C MET A 67 -15.14 24.22 -1.47
N GLY A 68 -14.10 24.53 -2.25
CA GLY A 68 -14.15 25.42 -3.40
C GLY A 68 -12.83 25.31 -4.15
N SER A 69 -12.89 24.84 -5.40
CA SER A 69 -11.73 24.53 -6.22
C SER A 69 -10.76 25.71 -6.31
N ARG A 70 -9.57 25.59 -5.72
CA ARG A 70 -8.42 26.41 -6.11
C ARG A 70 -7.54 25.57 -7.01
N ARG A 71 -7.55 25.94 -8.28
CA ARG A 71 -6.67 25.44 -9.33
C ARG A 71 -5.24 25.84 -8.96
N CYS A 72 -4.43 24.91 -8.46
CA CYS A 72 -3.02 25.14 -8.19
C CYS A 72 -2.24 25.02 -9.50
N THR A 73 -1.91 26.14 -10.14
CA THR A 73 -0.84 26.19 -11.16
C THR A 73 0.48 26.56 -10.50
N ARG A 74 1.52 25.79 -10.82
CA ARG A 74 2.91 25.98 -10.39
C ARG A 74 3.49 27.22 -11.09
N ARG A 75 4.11 28.14 -10.34
CA ARG A 75 4.93 29.22 -10.88
C ARG A 75 6.36 28.75 -11.10
#